data_AF-A0A925CIS3-F1
#
_entry.id   AF-A0A925CIS3-F1
#
_cell.length_a   1.000
_cell.length_b   1.000
_cell.length_c   1.000
_cell.angle_alpha   90.00
_cell.angle_beta   90.00
_cell.angle_gamma   90.00
#
_symmetry.space_group_name_H-M   'P 1'
#
loop_
_entity.id
_entity.type
_entity.pdbx_description
1 polymer ?
#
loop_
_entity_poly.entity_id
_entity_poly.type
_entity_poly.pdbx_seq_one_letter_code
_entity_poly.pdbx_strand_id
1 'polypeptide(L)'
;MEAIGHLEVELKGQLNCRLRVTIPFGSVPTGISWDGVRDRLRSWILHDVPQLPYNDIVHNIRIEGVPFPLTVQKSNSATHGLFLARSVTEDSDFPQRLQSQIDRKALKLAKYRDSCDMLILLIENDDIANMNRGIMIRAVEAAYCQYLPSGLDRIWYADSSIPESTQFWNITPASRANMIAMNAMEEIERPPE
;
A
#
# COMPACT_ATOMS: atom_id res chain seq x y z
N MET A 1 -3.23 -10.22 8.12
CA MET A 1 -2.61 -11.57 8.20
C MET A 1 -3.19 -12.35 9.38
N GLU A 2 -4.50 -12.28 9.60
CA GLU A 2 -5.12 -12.85 10.82
C GLU A 2 -4.89 -14.37 10.96
N ALA A 3 -4.86 -15.09 9.84
CA ALA A 3 -4.74 -16.55 9.82
C ALA A 3 -3.48 -17.12 10.49
N ILE A 4 -2.36 -16.38 10.47
CA ILE A 4 -1.09 -16.80 11.11
C ILE A 4 -0.54 -15.77 12.10
N GLY A 5 -1.17 -14.60 12.22
CA GLY A 5 -0.72 -13.50 13.08
C GLY A 5 -0.56 -13.90 14.55
N HIS A 6 -1.35 -14.87 15.03
CA HIS A 6 -1.25 -15.40 16.38
C HIS A 6 0.12 -16.02 16.70
N LEU A 7 0.87 -16.49 15.70
CA LEU A 7 2.22 -17.04 15.90
C LEU A 7 3.20 -16.01 16.46
N GLU A 8 3.04 -14.72 16.13
CA GLU A 8 3.91 -13.67 16.67
C GLU A 8 3.78 -13.56 18.19
N VAL A 9 2.55 -13.70 18.69
CA VAL A 9 2.24 -13.68 20.12
C VAL A 9 2.65 -14.98 20.78
N GLU A 10 2.33 -16.13 20.17
CA GLU A 10 2.64 -17.46 20.70
C GLU A 10 4.15 -17.67 20.90
N LEU A 11 4.96 -17.26 19.92
CA LEU A 11 6.41 -17.46 19.93
C LEU A 11 7.18 -16.31 20.60
N LYS A 12 6.46 -15.35 21.21
CA LYS A 12 7.07 -14.23 21.92
C LYS A 12 7.95 -14.74 23.07
N GLY A 13 9.22 -14.32 23.07
CA GLY A 13 10.20 -14.72 24.08
C GLY A 13 10.82 -16.11 23.87
N GLN A 14 10.40 -16.85 22.83
CA GLN A 14 11.00 -18.15 22.50
C GLN A 14 12.15 -18.03 21.49
N LEU A 15 12.26 -16.89 20.82
CA LEU A 15 13.29 -16.61 19.83
C LEU A 15 14.35 -15.67 20.42
N ASN A 16 15.62 -16.08 20.33
CA ASN A 16 16.79 -15.26 20.68
C ASN A 16 17.31 -14.45 19.47
N CYS A 17 16.47 -14.24 18.47
CA CYS A 17 16.80 -13.54 17.25
C CYS A 17 15.59 -12.74 16.76
N ARG A 18 15.84 -11.83 15.83
CA ARG A 18 14.77 -11.23 15.04
C ARG A 18 14.57 -12.07 13.78
N LEU A 19 13.40 -12.66 13.63
CA LEU A 19 13.02 -13.42 12.46
C LEU A 19 11.89 -12.70 11.73
N ARG A 20 12.14 -12.26 10.49
CA ARG A 20 11.09 -11.81 9.59
C ARG A 20 10.72 -12.94 8.64
N VAL A 21 9.45 -13.30 8.56
CA VAL A 21 8.90 -14.25 7.57
C VAL A 21 7.93 -13.49 6.68
N THR A 22 8.17 -13.52 5.37
CA THR A 22 7.37 -12.77 4.40
C THR A 22 6.70 -13.73 3.43
N ILE A 23 5.39 -13.60 3.28
CA ILE A 23 4.57 -14.37 2.32
C ILE A 23 4.45 -13.55 1.03
N PRO A 24 4.84 -14.08 -0.14
CA PRO A 24 4.64 -13.35 -1.38
C PRO A 24 3.16 -13.09 -1.67
N PHE A 25 2.80 -11.88 -2.10
CA PHE A 25 1.42 -11.56 -2.48
C PHE A 25 0.91 -12.51 -3.58
N GLY A 26 -0.34 -12.95 -3.46
CA GLY A 26 -0.97 -13.85 -4.43
C GLY A 26 -0.44 -15.30 -4.43
N SER A 27 0.56 -15.62 -3.60
CA SER A 27 1.12 -16.98 -3.57
C SER A 27 0.28 -18.00 -2.80
N VAL A 28 -0.63 -17.53 -1.94
CA VAL A 28 -1.47 -18.38 -1.09
C VAL A 28 -2.64 -18.95 -1.91
N PRO A 29 -2.76 -20.27 -2.08
CA PRO A 29 -3.88 -20.88 -2.78
C PRO A 29 -5.20 -20.71 -2.01
N THR A 30 -6.32 -20.73 -2.71
CA THR A 30 -7.65 -20.76 -2.08
C THR A 30 -7.94 -22.14 -1.48
N GLY A 31 -8.76 -22.19 -0.41
CA GLY A 31 -9.22 -23.44 0.20
C GLY A 31 -8.19 -24.16 1.08
N ILE A 32 -7.11 -23.49 1.50
CA ILE A 32 -6.10 -24.10 2.38
C ILE A 32 -6.59 -24.19 3.83
N SER A 33 -6.17 -25.25 4.52
CA SER A 33 -6.32 -25.36 5.98
C SER A 33 -5.21 -24.57 6.65
N TRP A 34 -5.58 -23.50 7.35
CA TRP A 34 -4.62 -22.64 8.04
C TRP A 34 -4.04 -23.28 9.31
N ASP A 35 -4.79 -24.16 9.98
CA ASP A 35 -4.29 -24.85 11.19
C ASP A 35 -3.06 -25.71 10.87
N GLY A 36 -3.13 -26.51 9.80
CA GLY A 36 -1.99 -27.32 9.37
C GLY A 36 -0.79 -26.48 8.93
N VAL A 37 -1.04 -25.37 8.23
CA VAL A 37 0.03 -24.42 7.84
C VAL A 37 0.67 -23.79 9.07
N ARG A 38 -0.13 -23.38 10.06
CA ARG A 38 0.34 -22.78 11.31
C ARG A 38 1.22 -23.74 12.09
N ASP A 39 0.80 -24.99 12.24
CA ASP A 39 1.56 -25.99 12.99
C ASP A 39 2.91 -26.29 12.31
N ARG A 40 2.91 -26.42 10.98
CA ARG A 40 4.14 -26.63 10.19
C ARG A 40 5.09 -25.44 10.29
N LEU A 41 4.57 -24.22 10.15
CA LEU A 41 5.34 -22.99 10.34
C LEU A 41 5.95 -22.94 11.74
N ARG A 42 5.15 -23.22 12.77
CA ARG A 42 5.60 -23.20 14.16
C ARG A 42 6.74 -24.19 14.39
N SER A 43 6.56 -25.44 13.98
CA SER A 43 7.59 -26.48 14.10
C SER A 43 8.87 -26.06 13.37
N TRP A 44 8.76 -25.58 12.13
CA TRP A 44 9.93 -25.11 11.39
C TRP A 44 10.64 -23.95 12.09
N ILE A 45 9.89 -22.98 12.63
CA ILE A 45 10.47 -21.85 13.36
C ILE A 45 11.25 -22.32 14.59
N LEU A 46 10.73 -23.29 15.34
CA LEU A 46 11.37 -23.75 16.57
C LEU A 46 12.58 -24.67 16.32
N HIS A 47 12.59 -25.43 15.23
CA HIS A 47 13.61 -26.45 14.97
C HIS A 47 14.69 -25.99 13.99
N ASP A 48 14.31 -25.31 12.91
CA ASP A 48 15.21 -24.99 11.81
C ASP A 48 15.83 -23.60 11.94
N VAL A 49 15.07 -22.60 12.41
CA VAL A 49 15.56 -21.21 12.54
C VAL A 49 16.80 -21.09 13.43
N PRO A 50 16.95 -21.79 14.57
CA PRO A 50 18.17 -21.74 15.35
C PRO A 50 19.43 -22.07 14.54
N GLN A 51 19.32 -22.95 13.55
CA GLN A 51 20.43 -23.39 12.69
C GLN A 51 20.74 -22.42 11.53
N LEU A 52 19.83 -21.49 11.22
CA LEU A 52 20.06 -20.51 10.17
C LEU A 52 21.18 -19.51 10.56
N PRO A 53 22.03 -19.10 9.61
CA PRO A 53 23.06 -18.09 9.88
C PRO A 53 22.45 -16.72 10.19
N TYR A 54 23.13 -15.94 11.04
CA TYR A 54 22.85 -14.52 11.25
C TYR A 54 23.60 -13.70 10.20
N ASN A 55 22.97 -13.47 9.04
CA ASN A 55 23.62 -12.75 7.95
C ASN A 55 22.77 -11.63 7.34
N ASP A 56 21.57 -11.38 7.88
CA ASP A 56 20.62 -10.39 7.36
C ASP A 56 20.20 -10.59 5.90
N ILE A 57 20.61 -11.69 5.27
CA ILE A 57 20.26 -12.04 3.90
C ILE A 57 18.83 -12.61 3.90
N VAL A 58 18.07 -12.24 2.87
CA VAL A 58 16.75 -12.81 2.60
C VAL A 58 16.91 -14.14 1.89
N HIS A 59 16.39 -15.21 2.50
CA HIS A 59 16.43 -16.56 1.95
C HIS A 59 15.04 -16.97 1.47
N ASN A 60 14.94 -17.51 0.25
CA ASN A 60 13.73 -18.19 -0.21
C ASN A 60 13.70 -19.60 0.40
N ILE A 61 12.61 -19.95 1.07
CA ILE A 61 12.45 -21.27 1.67
C ILE A 61 11.15 -21.93 1.22
N ARG A 62 11.14 -23.26 1.25
CA ARG A 62 9.94 -24.09 1.17
C ARG A 62 9.89 -24.98 2.40
N ILE A 63 8.74 -24.98 3.06
CA ILE A 63 8.48 -25.83 4.23
C ILE A 63 7.52 -26.92 3.76
N GLU A 64 7.85 -28.17 4.05
CA GLU A 64 6.99 -29.29 3.70
C GLU A 64 5.60 -29.13 4.35
N GLY A 65 4.55 -29.25 3.55
CA GLY A 65 3.17 -29.05 3.98
C GLY A 65 2.69 -27.58 3.99
N VAL A 66 3.56 -26.62 3.66
CA VAL A 66 3.16 -25.22 3.39
C VAL A 66 3.03 -25.05 1.86
N PRO A 67 1.83 -24.81 1.31
CA PRO A 67 1.58 -24.89 -0.14
C PRO A 67 2.01 -23.63 -0.92
N PHE A 68 2.84 -22.78 -0.33
CA PHE A 68 3.34 -21.54 -0.93
C PHE A 68 4.77 -21.25 -0.44
N PRO A 69 5.59 -20.56 -1.25
CA PRO A 69 6.93 -20.17 -0.85
C PRO A 69 6.91 -19.10 0.25
N LEU A 70 8.00 -19.02 1.01
CA LEU A 70 8.24 -17.97 2.00
C LEU A 70 9.60 -17.36 1.76
N THR A 71 9.76 -16.10 2.18
CA THR A 71 11.09 -15.52 2.36
C THR A 71 11.37 -15.24 3.82
N VAL A 72 12.58 -15.54 4.28
CA VAL A 72 12.97 -15.37 5.68
C VAL A 72 14.23 -14.55 5.80
N GLN A 73 14.26 -13.70 6.81
CA GLN A 73 15.42 -12.90 7.17
C GLN A 73 15.66 -13.08 8.66
N LYS A 74 16.84 -13.60 9.02
CA LYS A 74 17.28 -13.77 10.42
C LYS A 74 18.36 -12.74 10.71
N SER A 75 18.08 -11.89 11.68
CA SER A 75 18.99 -10.81 12.10
C SER A 75 19.31 -10.87 13.58
N ASN A 76 20.52 -10.41 13.90
CA ASN A 76 20.94 -10.19 15.28
C ASN A 76 20.57 -8.75 15.67
N SER A 77 19.37 -8.57 16.20
CA SER A 77 18.81 -7.26 16.56
C SER A 77 18.45 -7.25 18.03
N ALA A 78 18.54 -6.09 18.68
CA ALA A 78 18.04 -5.87 20.04
C ALA A 78 16.55 -6.19 20.21
N THR A 79 15.80 -6.26 19.09
CA THR A 79 14.36 -6.60 19.08
C THR A 79 14.15 -8.05 18.64
N HIS A 80 14.16 -8.97 19.60
CA HIS A 80 13.90 -10.38 19.33
C HIS A 80 12.40 -10.67 19.12
N GLY A 81 12.11 -11.65 18.25
CA GLY A 81 10.76 -12.11 17.99
C GLY A 81 10.51 -12.50 16.53
N LEU A 82 9.31 -13.01 16.30
CA LEU A 82 8.77 -13.29 14.97
C LEU A 82 8.04 -12.05 14.44
N PHE A 83 8.28 -11.71 13.18
CA PHE A 83 7.60 -10.65 12.46
C PHE A 83 7.10 -11.20 11.13
N LEU A 84 5.80 -11.32 10.98
CA LEU A 84 5.16 -11.76 9.76
C LEU A 84 4.91 -10.56 8.86
N ALA A 85 5.12 -10.75 7.56
CA ALA A 85 4.88 -9.75 6.54
C ALA A 85 4.28 -10.38 5.30
N ARG A 86 3.68 -9.56 4.44
CA ARG A 86 3.41 -9.92 3.04
C ARG A 86 4.33 -9.09 2.15
N SER A 87 4.86 -9.68 1.09
CA SER A 87 5.53 -8.86 0.07
C SER A 87 4.46 -8.11 -0.69
N VAL A 88 4.77 -6.91 -1.16
CA VAL A 88 3.94 -6.19 -2.13
C VAL A 88 4.60 -6.42 -3.48
N THR A 89 3.87 -6.97 -4.44
CA THR A 89 4.33 -6.97 -5.84
C THR A 89 4.13 -5.57 -6.37
N GLU A 90 5.15 -4.98 -7.02
CA GLU A 90 4.95 -3.71 -7.72
C GLU A 90 3.85 -3.89 -8.78
N ASP A 91 2.74 -3.18 -8.61
CA ASP A 91 1.67 -3.13 -9.59
C ASP A 91 2.01 -2.06 -10.62
N SER A 92 2.74 -2.45 -11.67
CA SER A 92 3.20 -1.55 -12.74
C SER A 92 2.06 -0.89 -13.49
N ASP A 93 0.89 -1.52 -13.50
CA ASP A 93 -0.30 -1.09 -14.24
C ASP A 93 -1.24 -0.25 -13.36
N PHE A 94 -0.89 -0.06 -12.09
CA PHE A 94 -1.70 0.69 -11.14
C PHE A 94 -1.99 2.13 -11.60
N PRO A 95 -1.02 2.93 -12.10
CA PRO A 95 -1.30 4.27 -12.59
C PRO A 95 -2.33 4.30 -13.72
N GLN A 96 -2.24 3.38 -14.69
CA GLN A 96 -3.15 3.31 -15.83
C GLN A 96 -4.56 2.88 -15.38
N ARG A 97 -4.65 1.91 -14.47
CA ARG A 97 -5.94 1.49 -13.90
C ARG A 97 -6.58 2.61 -13.09
N LEU A 98 -5.79 3.34 -12.31
CA LEU A 98 -6.23 4.49 -11.53
C LEU A 98 -6.75 5.62 -12.45
N GLN A 99 -6.00 5.92 -13.51
CA GLN A 99 -6.39 6.91 -14.52
C GLN A 99 -7.76 6.57 -15.12
N SER A 100 -7.94 5.32 -15.59
CA SER A 100 -9.21 4.89 -16.18
C SER A 100 -10.40 5.03 -15.23
N GLN A 101 -10.19 4.76 -13.94
CA GLN A 101 -11.25 4.90 -12.92
C GLN A 101 -11.59 6.36 -12.65
N ILE A 102 -10.57 7.21 -12.50
CA ILE A 102 -10.74 8.65 -12.26
C ILE A 102 -11.39 9.32 -13.47
N ASP A 103 -10.94 9.05 -14.69
CA ASP A 103 -11.53 9.60 -15.92
C ASP A 103 -13.02 9.26 -16.03
N ARG A 104 -13.36 7.99 -15.81
CA ARG A 104 -14.75 7.52 -15.82
C ARG A 104 -15.60 8.23 -14.78
N LYS A 105 -15.04 8.51 -13.60
CA LYS A 105 -15.75 9.22 -12.53
C LYS A 105 -15.86 10.71 -12.84
N ALA A 106 -14.81 11.35 -13.35
CA ALA A 106 -14.81 12.74 -13.76
C ALA A 106 -15.86 13.02 -14.83
N LEU A 107 -15.97 12.16 -15.85
CA LEU A 107 -17.02 12.27 -16.88
C LEU A 107 -18.44 12.26 -16.28
N LYS A 108 -18.69 11.43 -15.26
CA LYS A 108 -20.00 11.40 -14.57
C LYS A 108 -20.26 12.66 -13.74
N LEU A 109 -19.20 13.29 -13.26
CA LEU A 109 -19.27 14.49 -12.43
C LEU A 109 -19.26 15.78 -13.24
N ALA A 110 -18.89 15.74 -14.52
CA ALA A 110 -18.80 16.92 -15.40
C ALA A 110 -20.09 17.76 -15.44
N LYS A 111 -21.26 17.12 -15.32
CA LYS A 111 -22.56 17.81 -15.26
C LYS A 111 -22.74 18.74 -14.05
N TYR A 112 -21.93 18.59 -13.01
CA TYR A 112 -21.97 19.46 -11.83
C TYR A 112 -20.99 20.63 -11.95
N ARG A 113 -20.15 20.67 -13.00
CA ARG A 113 -19.08 21.65 -13.13
C ARG A 113 -19.59 23.09 -13.03
N ASP A 114 -20.66 23.41 -13.75
CA ASP A 114 -21.20 24.77 -13.79
C ASP A 114 -21.98 25.15 -12.52
N SER A 115 -22.18 24.19 -11.60
CA SER A 115 -22.89 24.37 -10.33
C SER A 115 -21.98 24.47 -9.11
N CYS A 116 -20.66 24.42 -9.30
CA CYS A 116 -19.69 24.48 -8.22
C CYS A 116 -18.45 25.28 -8.60
N ASP A 117 -17.92 26.05 -7.65
CA ASP A 117 -16.64 26.75 -7.81
C ASP A 117 -15.46 25.76 -7.86
N MET A 118 -15.61 24.60 -7.21
CA MET A 118 -14.59 23.59 -7.12
C MET A 118 -15.18 22.18 -7.10
N LEU A 119 -14.68 21.32 -7.99
CA LEU A 119 -14.94 19.88 -8.00
C LEU A 119 -13.72 19.12 -7.50
N ILE A 120 -13.91 18.41 -6.40
CA ILE A 120 -12.90 17.55 -5.78
C ILE A 120 -13.32 16.09 -5.95
N LEU A 121 -12.42 15.25 -6.45
CA LEU A 121 -12.58 13.81 -6.42
C LEU A 121 -11.83 13.26 -5.21
N LEU A 122 -12.57 12.68 -4.27
CA LEU A 122 -12.00 11.96 -3.14
C LEU A 122 -11.84 10.48 -3.49
N ILE A 123 -10.62 9.97 -3.35
CA ILE A 123 -10.28 8.56 -3.48
C ILE A 123 -10.07 8.01 -2.09
N GLU A 124 -10.90 7.05 -1.71
CA GLU A 124 -10.81 6.38 -0.42
C GLU A 124 -10.13 5.02 -0.58
N ASN A 125 -9.31 4.66 0.41
CA ASN A 125 -8.74 3.33 0.54
C ASN A 125 -8.76 2.87 2.00
N ASP A 126 -9.18 1.63 2.20
CA ASP A 126 -9.20 0.93 3.49
C ASP A 126 -8.10 -0.16 3.62
N ASP A 127 -7.31 -0.43 2.57
CA ASP A 127 -6.20 -1.39 2.62
C ASP A 127 -4.90 -0.74 3.09
N ILE A 128 -4.61 -0.85 4.39
CA ILE A 128 -3.39 -0.33 5.04
C ILE A 128 -2.08 -0.93 4.47
N ALA A 129 -2.14 -2.13 3.88
CA ALA A 129 -0.95 -2.92 3.62
C ALA A 129 -0.51 -2.90 2.15
N ASN A 130 -1.38 -2.51 1.21
CA ASN A 130 -1.02 -2.40 -0.22
C ASN A 130 -1.20 -1.01 -0.81
N MET A 131 -1.89 -0.11 -0.13
CA MET A 131 -2.20 1.21 -0.65
C MET A 131 -1.96 2.24 0.45
N ASN A 132 -0.90 3.04 0.27
CA ASN A 132 -0.59 4.13 1.18
C ASN A 132 -0.48 5.44 0.40
N ARG A 133 -0.43 6.56 1.13
CA ARG A 133 -0.29 7.90 0.56
C ARG A 133 0.82 7.98 -0.50
N GLY A 134 1.99 7.40 -0.26
CA GLY A 134 3.13 7.48 -1.18
C GLY A 134 2.88 6.74 -2.50
N ILE A 135 2.21 5.59 -2.45
CA ILE A 135 1.79 4.84 -3.64
C ILE A 135 0.77 5.66 -4.45
N MET A 136 -0.22 6.23 -3.77
CA MET A 136 -1.27 7.03 -4.42
C MET A 136 -0.73 8.32 -5.07
N ILE A 137 0.15 9.05 -4.39
CA ILE A 137 0.78 10.26 -4.94
C ILE A 137 1.52 9.90 -6.22
N ARG A 138 2.40 8.90 -6.19
CA ARG A 138 3.17 8.49 -7.37
C ARG A 138 2.29 8.03 -8.52
N ALA A 139 1.21 7.30 -8.22
CA ALA A 139 0.29 6.83 -9.24
C ALA A 139 -0.49 7.97 -9.89
N VAL A 140 -0.98 8.93 -9.10
CA VAL A 140 -1.68 10.12 -9.62
C VAL A 140 -0.73 11.04 -10.38
N GLU A 141 0.49 11.24 -9.90
CA GLU A 141 1.53 11.98 -10.63
C GLU A 141 1.85 11.30 -11.96
N ALA A 142 2.02 9.97 -11.99
CA ALA A 142 2.28 9.24 -13.23
C ALA A 142 1.09 9.30 -14.21
N ALA A 143 -0.15 9.18 -13.72
CA ALA A 143 -1.37 9.22 -14.53
C ALA A 143 -1.69 10.61 -15.09
N TYR A 144 -1.39 11.67 -14.34
CA TYR A 144 -1.85 13.03 -14.62
C TYR A 144 -0.73 14.06 -14.55
N CYS A 145 0.51 13.67 -14.91
CA CYS A 145 1.67 14.55 -14.89
C CYS A 145 1.47 15.82 -15.75
N GLN A 146 0.70 15.71 -16.83
CA GLN A 146 0.47 16.79 -17.80
C GLN A 146 -0.87 17.50 -17.61
N TYR A 147 -1.95 16.77 -17.35
CA TYR A 147 -3.30 17.34 -17.27
C TYR A 147 -4.19 16.53 -16.32
N LEU A 148 -5.18 17.19 -15.71
CA LEU A 148 -6.30 16.54 -15.06
C LEU A 148 -7.46 16.34 -16.03
N PRO A 149 -8.39 15.40 -15.77
CA PRO A 149 -9.62 15.29 -16.53
C PRO A 149 -10.42 16.60 -16.50
N SER A 150 -11.06 16.93 -17.62
CA SER A 150 -11.88 18.15 -17.71
C SER A 150 -12.96 18.19 -16.63
N GLY A 151 -13.15 19.37 -16.03
CA GLY A 151 -14.11 19.61 -14.96
C GLY A 151 -13.64 19.20 -13.56
N LEU A 152 -12.48 18.57 -13.42
CA LEU A 152 -11.90 18.20 -12.12
C LEU A 152 -10.82 19.20 -11.70
N ASP A 153 -10.92 19.76 -10.49
CA ASP A 153 -9.92 20.71 -9.97
C ASP A 153 -8.86 20.03 -9.12
N ARG A 154 -9.29 19.11 -8.25
CA ARG A 154 -8.42 18.46 -7.27
C ARG A 154 -8.72 16.98 -7.11
N ILE A 155 -7.67 16.23 -6.82
CA ILE A 155 -7.74 14.84 -6.38
C ILE A 155 -7.26 14.78 -4.92
N TRP A 156 -8.10 14.25 -4.06
CA TRP A 156 -7.81 14.04 -2.65
C TRP A 156 -7.78 12.55 -2.34
N TYR A 157 -6.93 12.17 -1.40
CA TYR A 157 -6.82 10.82 -0.87
C TYR A 157 -7.33 10.79 0.58
N ALA A 158 -8.28 9.90 0.86
CA ALA A 158 -8.70 9.52 2.19
C ALA A 158 -8.09 8.16 2.54
N ASP A 159 -7.24 8.15 3.57
CA ASP A 159 -6.79 6.91 4.19
C ASP A 159 -7.78 6.56 5.31
N SER A 160 -8.69 5.62 5.05
CA SER A 160 -9.69 5.13 6.01
C SER A 160 -9.32 3.76 6.59
N SER A 161 -8.09 3.30 6.35
CA SER A 161 -7.61 1.99 6.78
C SER A 161 -7.53 1.81 8.31
N ILE A 162 -7.54 2.92 9.05
CA ILE A 162 -7.77 2.98 10.49
C ILE A 162 -8.95 3.94 10.73
N PRO A 163 -10.16 3.43 11.02
CA PRO A 163 -11.38 4.25 11.09
C PRO A 163 -11.26 5.45 12.04
N GLU A 164 -10.63 5.25 13.21
CA GLU A 164 -10.47 6.27 14.25
C GLU A 164 -9.45 7.36 13.89
N SER A 165 -8.67 7.17 12.82
CA SER A 165 -7.64 8.10 12.39
C SER A 165 -7.68 8.34 10.88
N THR A 166 -8.88 8.52 10.33
CA THR A 166 -9.02 8.83 8.90
C THR A 166 -8.27 10.12 8.56
N GLN A 167 -7.35 10.06 7.60
CA GLN A 167 -6.54 11.19 7.17
C GLN A 167 -6.82 11.59 5.72
N PHE A 168 -6.78 12.90 5.46
CA PHE A 168 -7.06 13.46 4.14
C PHE A 168 -5.83 14.18 3.60
N TRP A 169 -5.51 13.92 2.33
CA TRP A 169 -4.35 14.48 1.65
C TRP A 169 -4.74 15.00 0.28
N ASN A 170 -4.41 16.25 -0.04
CA ASN A 170 -4.43 16.71 -1.42
C ASN A 170 -3.26 16.06 -2.16
N ILE A 171 -3.57 15.25 -3.17
CA ILE A 171 -2.58 14.54 -3.99
C ILE A 171 -2.63 15.00 -5.46
N THR A 172 -3.21 16.17 -5.70
CA THR A 172 -3.25 16.78 -7.03
C THR A 172 -1.82 17.03 -7.53
N PRO A 173 -1.45 16.62 -8.77
CA PRO A 173 -0.09 16.80 -9.28
C PRO A 173 0.40 18.25 -9.24
N ALA A 174 1.66 18.44 -8.83
CA ALA A 174 2.27 19.74 -8.62
C ALA A 174 2.39 20.59 -9.90
N SER A 175 2.44 19.96 -11.08
CA SER A 175 2.43 20.66 -12.37
C SER A 175 1.22 21.59 -12.53
N ARG A 176 0.12 21.32 -11.81
CA ARG A 176 -1.04 22.21 -11.75
C ARG A 176 -1.07 23.14 -10.52
N ALA A 177 -0.46 22.77 -9.39
CA ALA A 177 -0.40 23.64 -8.22
C ALA A 177 0.34 24.96 -8.54
N ASN A 178 1.42 24.87 -9.30
CA ASN A 178 2.13 26.04 -9.80
C ASN A 178 1.36 26.77 -10.90
N MET A 179 0.64 26.06 -11.77
CA MET A 179 -0.12 26.67 -12.86
C MET A 179 -1.40 27.39 -12.38
N ILE A 180 -2.07 26.90 -11.33
CA ILE A 180 -3.18 27.60 -10.67
C ILE A 180 -2.67 28.84 -9.93
N ALA A 181 -1.50 28.76 -9.29
CA ALA A 181 -0.87 29.93 -8.66
C ALA A 181 -0.44 30.98 -9.70
N MET A 182 0.09 30.57 -10.85
CA MET A 182 0.48 31.47 -11.95
C MET A 182 -0.74 32.10 -12.63
N ASN A 183 -1.79 31.33 -12.93
CA ASN A 183 -3.01 31.86 -13.56
C ASN A 183 -3.77 32.82 -12.62
N ALA A 184 -3.78 32.54 -11.31
CA ALA A 184 -4.37 33.44 -10.32
C ALA A 184 -3.57 34.75 -10.16
N MET A 185 -2.26 34.74 -10.41
CA MET A 185 -1.45 35.97 -10.44
C MET A 185 -1.67 36.77 -11.73
N GLU A 186 -1.82 36.11 -12.89
CA GLU A 186 -2.11 36.79 -14.16
C GLU A 186 -3.51 37.46 -14.19
N GLU A 187 -4.51 36.90 -13.52
CA GLU A 187 -5.84 37.54 -13.40
C GLU A 187 -5.86 38.76 -12.47
N ILE A 188 -4.93 38.84 -11.50
CA ILE A 188 -4.80 40.01 -10.62
C ILE A 188 -4.04 41.16 -11.30
N GLU A 189 -3.17 40.85 -12.26
CA GLU A 189 -2.37 41.84 -12.98
C GLU A 189 -3.04 42.42 -14.25
N ARG A 190 -4.16 41.85 -14.72
CA ARG A 190 -4.94 42.47 -15.81
C ARG A 190 -5.80 43.60 -15.24
N PRO A 191 -5.58 44.87 -15.65
CA PRO A 191 -6.50 45.93 -15.29
C PRO A 191 -7.86 45.68 -15.97
N PRO A 192 -8.98 46.04 -15.33
CA PRO A 192 -10.30 45.92 -15.93
C PRO A 192 -10.39 46.76 -17.21
N GLU A 193 -10.99 46.19 -18.26
CA GLU A 193 -11.42 46.90 -19.48
C GLU A 193 -12.57 47.88 -19.20
#